data_AF-A0A1U7YA52-F1
#
_entry.id   AF-A0A1U7YA52-F1
#
_cell.length_a   1.000
_cell.length_b   1.000
_cell.length_c   1.000
_cell.angle_alpha   90.00
_cell.angle_beta   90.00
_cell.angle_gamma   90.00
#
_symmetry.space_group_name_H-M   'P 1'
#
loop_
_entity.id
_entity.type
_entity.pdbx_description
1 polymer ?
#
loop_
_entity_poly.entity_id
_entity_poly.type
_entity_poly.pdbx_seq_one_letter_code
_entity_poly.pdbx_strand_id
1 'polypeptide(L)'
;MDIEQKQAEHIDYFVKQTSALKGSALNNVISEATSHPSLFAFSEILSVPNVVELEGTENSIYLDLLRLFAHGTWSDYKSIAGRLPQLVPDQVLKLKQLTVLTLAETSKELPYDQLMQELDVTNVRELEDFLINECMYVGIVRGKLDQLKRCFEVQFAAGRDLRPGQLGNMLQTLTDWLTTSDNLLISIQEKIKWADTMSESDRKHRKEVEERVDEVKKSLSLKETTPYWLR
;
A
#
# COMPACT_ATOMS: atom_id res chain seq x y z
N MET A 1 -14.52 1.01 -1.90
CA MET A 1 -14.83 0.46 -0.55
C MET A 1 -15.87 1.34 0.13
N ASP A 2 -16.57 0.83 1.15
CA ASP A 2 -17.63 1.57 1.87
C ASP A 2 -17.17 2.93 2.42
N ILE A 3 -15.90 3.07 2.80
CA ILE A 3 -15.34 4.33 3.31
C ILE A 3 -15.14 5.38 2.21
N GLU A 4 -14.65 4.97 1.03
CA GLU A 4 -14.40 5.86 -0.11
C GLU A 4 -15.72 6.42 -0.67
N GLN A 5 -16.76 5.58 -0.75
CA GLN A 5 -18.07 6.01 -1.22
C GLN A 5 -18.71 7.02 -0.27
N LYS A 6 -18.67 6.76 1.05
CA LYS A 6 -19.17 7.69 2.06
C LYS A 6 -18.38 9.00 2.07
N GLN A 7 -17.06 8.93 1.90
CA GLN A 7 -16.21 10.11 1.88
C GLN A 7 -16.49 11.02 0.68
N ALA A 8 -16.82 10.47 -0.49
CA ALA A 8 -17.11 11.25 -1.70
C ALA A 8 -18.29 12.22 -1.52
N GLU A 9 -19.35 11.80 -0.83
CA GLU A 9 -20.50 12.66 -0.53
C GLU A 9 -20.12 13.83 0.39
N HIS A 10 -19.26 13.58 1.38
CA HIS A 10 -18.76 14.62 2.28
C HIS A 10 -17.80 15.58 1.57
N ILE A 11 -16.93 15.09 0.69
CA ILE A 11 -16.05 15.93 -0.13
C ILE A 11 -16.90 16.89 -0.97
N ASP A 12 -17.90 16.38 -1.71
CA ASP A 12 -18.78 17.21 -2.54
C ASP A 12 -19.53 18.26 -1.70
N TYR A 13 -20.02 17.88 -0.51
CA TYR A 13 -20.64 18.81 0.44
C TYR A 13 -19.70 19.96 0.82
N PHE A 14 -18.48 19.66 1.27
CA PHE A 14 -17.53 20.68 1.72
C PHE A 14 -16.97 21.51 0.56
N VAL A 15 -16.79 20.94 -0.63
CA VAL A 15 -16.39 21.67 -1.84
C VAL A 15 -17.48 22.68 -2.24
N LYS A 16 -18.76 22.31 -2.17
CA LYS A 16 -19.88 23.24 -2.42
C LYS A 16 -19.93 24.37 -1.40
N GLN A 17 -19.76 24.07 -0.12
CA GLN A 17 -19.76 25.09 0.94
C GLN A 17 -18.58 26.07 0.78
N THR A 18 -17.37 25.55 0.56
CA THR A 18 -16.17 26.38 0.35
C THR A 18 -16.23 27.21 -0.93
N SER A 19 -16.94 26.73 -1.96
CA SER A 19 -17.17 27.49 -3.19
C SER A 19 -18.22 28.59 -3.03
N ALA A 20 -19.19 28.43 -2.12
CA ALA A 20 -20.25 29.40 -1.87
C ALA A 20 -19.84 30.51 -0.89
N LEU A 21 -18.97 30.21 0.06
CA LEU A 21 -18.55 31.11 1.14
C LEU A 21 -17.21 31.79 0.82
N LYS A 22 -16.97 32.95 1.44
CA LYS A 22 -15.74 33.75 1.27
C LYS A 22 -15.23 34.29 2.61
N GLY A 23 -13.92 34.55 2.66
CA GLY A 23 -13.27 35.18 3.81
C GLY A 23 -13.40 34.35 5.09
N SER A 24 -13.70 35.00 6.21
CA SER A 24 -13.74 34.36 7.55
C SER A 24 -14.77 33.24 7.69
N ALA A 25 -15.80 33.19 6.83
CA ALA A 25 -16.77 32.10 6.84
C ALA A 25 -16.13 30.75 6.46
N LEU A 26 -15.05 30.75 5.67
CA LEU A 26 -14.31 29.54 5.30
C LEU A 26 -13.61 28.91 6.49
N ASN A 27 -13.22 29.69 7.50
CA ASN A 27 -12.54 29.18 8.69
C ASN A 27 -13.40 28.16 9.43
N ASN A 28 -14.71 28.42 9.52
CA ASN A 28 -15.67 27.51 10.16
C ASN A 28 -15.81 26.22 9.35
N VAL A 29 -15.93 26.33 8.03
CA VAL A 29 -16.04 25.16 7.13
C VAL A 29 -14.78 24.31 7.16
N ILE A 30 -13.59 24.91 7.17
CA ILE A 30 -12.31 24.20 7.29
C ILE A 30 -12.21 23.50 8.64
N SER A 31 -12.62 24.17 9.72
CA SER A 31 -12.63 23.57 11.06
C SER A 31 -13.59 22.37 11.15
N GLU A 32 -14.77 22.48 10.52
CA GLU A 32 -15.75 21.40 10.44
C GLU A 32 -15.24 20.23 9.59
N ALA A 33 -14.69 20.51 8.40
CA ALA A 33 -14.12 19.49 7.52
C ALA A 33 -12.97 18.72 8.22
N THR A 34 -12.04 19.44 8.83
CA THR A 34 -10.90 18.83 9.56
C THR A 34 -11.34 18.06 10.81
N SER A 35 -12.54 18.30 11.36
CA SER A 35 -13.10 17.55 12.48
C SER A 35 -14.02 16.38 12.06
N HIS A 36 -14.48 16.36 10.80
CA HIS A 36 -15.52 15.42 10.36
C HIS A 36 -15.06 13.93 10.36
N PRO A 37 -15.67 13.01 11.11
CA PRO A 37 -15.11 11.67 11.35
C PRO A 37 -14.95 10.79 10.10
N SER A 38 -15.73 11.03 9.05
CA SER A 38 -15.69 10.25 7.79
C SER A 38 -14.88 10.90 6.67
N LEU A 39 -14.17 12.00 6.92
CA LEU A 39 -13.43 12.74 5.89
C LEU A 39 -11.92 12.66 6.13
N PHE A 40 -11.22 11.96 5.22
CA PHE A 40 -9.76 11.75 5.27
C PHE A 40 -8.99 12.30 4.06
N ALA A 41 -9.67 12.77 3.01
CA ALA A 41 -9.05 13.45 1.87
C ALA A 41 -9.51 14.90 1.81
N PHE A 42 -8.57 15.78 1.50
CA PHE A 42 -8.73 17.24 1.57
C PHE A 42 -8.25 17.94 0.29
N SER A 43 -7.67 17.23 -0.67
CA SER A 43 -7.09 17.81 -1.90
C SER A 43 -8.13 18.59 -2.71
N GLU A 44 -9.34 18.08 -2.85
CA GLU A 44 -10.42 18.72 -3.60
C GLU A 44 -10.87 20.01 -2.92
N ILE A 45 -10.95 20.01 -1.59
CA ILE A 45 -11.30 21.19 -0.78
C ILE A 45 -10.17 22.23 -0.87
N LEU A 46 -8.91 21.79 -0.79
CA LEU A 46 -7.73 22.62 -0.91
C LEU A 46 -7.60 23.27 -2.29
N SER A 47 -8.11 22.61 -3.33
CA SER A 47 -8.08 23.07 -4.73
C SER A 47 -9.16 24.11 -5.06
N VAL A 48 -10.10 24.38 -4.14
CA VAL A 48 -11.16 25.37 -4.36
C VAL A 48 -10.55 26.78 -4.42
N PRO A 49 -10.84 27.59 -5.47
CA PRO A 49 -10.25 28.93 -5.64
C PRO A 49 -10.41 29.83 -4.41
N ASN A 50 -11.59 29.85 -3.80
CA ASN A 50 -11.86 30.66 -2.60
C ASN A 50 -10.96 30.27 -1.40
N VAL A 51 -10.54 29.01 -1.31
CA VAL A 51 -9.64 28.51 -0.26
C VAL A 51 -8.20 28.90 -0.57
N VAL A 52 -7.79 28.82 -1.83
CA VAL A 52 -6.46 29.27 -2.29
C VAL A 52 -6.30 30.78 -2.12
N GLU A 53 -7.37 31.56 -2.36
CA GLU A 53 -7.40 33.01 -2.14
C GLU A 53 -7.20 33.43 -0.67
N LEU A 54 -7.26 32.50 0.29
CA LEU A 54 -6.90 32.79 1.69
C LEU A 54 -5.39 33.02 1.87
N GLU A 55 -4.56 32.61 0.90
CA GLU A 55 -3.13 32.84 0.92
C GLU A 55 -2.82 34.35 0.92
N GLY A 56 -2.00 34.80 1.88
CA GLY A 56 -1.69 36.22 2.07
C GLY A 56 -2.74 37.03 2.84
N THR A 57 -3.84 36.40 3.28
CA THR A 57 -4.82 37.03 4.18
C THR A 57 -4.55 36.72 5.65
N GLU A 58 -5.27 37.39 6.56
CA GLU A 58 -5.27 37.10 8.01
C GLU A 58 -5.69 35.64 8.33
N ASN A 59 -6.40 34.98 7.41
CA ASN A 59 -6.89 33.60 7.56
C ASN A 59 -5.96 32.56 6.93
N SER A 60 -4.76 32.94 6.48
CA SER A 60 -3.74 32.03 5.93
C SER A 60 -3.41 30.86 6.86
N ILE A 61 -3.54 31.04 8.17
CA ILE A 61 -3.36 29.99 9.19
C ILE A 61 -4.31 28.79 8.99
N TYR A 62 -5.53 29.02 8.45
CA TYR A 62 -6.50 27.95 8.18
C TYR A 62 -6.18 27.21 6.88
N LEU A 63 -5.58 27.90 5.91
CA LEU A 63 -5.05 27.26 4.71
C LEU A 63 -3.86 26.33 5.07
N ASP A 64 -2.95 26.80 5.92
CA ASP A 64 -1.84 25.99 6.41
C ASP A 64 -2.31 24.81 7.26
N LEU A 65 -3.37 25.00 8.06
CA LEU A 65 -4.05 23.90 8.75
C LEU A 65 -4.59 22.86 7.75
N LEU A 66 -5.28 23.27 6.69
CA LEU A 66 -5.79 22.33 5.69
C LEU A 66 -4.67 21.61 4.94
N ARG A 67 -3.57 22.30 4.62
CA ARG A 67 -2.36 21.71 4.02
C ARG A 67 -1.71 20.67 4.94
N LEU A 68 -1.68 20.93 6.24
CA LEU A 68 -1.21 19.98 7.26
C LEU A 68 -2.08 18.71 7.28
N PHE A 69 -3.40 18.83 7.20
CA PHE A 69 -4.29 17.67 7.16
C PHE A 69 -4.20 16.89 5.84
N ALA A 70 -4.03 17.59 4.72
CA ALA A 70 -3.85 16.93 3.42
C ALA A 70 -2.51 16.16 3.35
N HIS A 71 -1.42 16.75 3.82
CA HIS A 71 -0.08 16.24 3.50
C HIS A 71 0.85 16.01 4.68
N GLY A 72 0.60 16.60 5.85
CA GLY A 72 1.48 16.53 7.01
C GLY A 72 1.14 15.41 8.00
N THR A 73 1.73 15.47 9.19
CA THR A 73 1.63 14.46 10.25
C THR A 73 1.46 15.13 11.62
N TRP A 74 1.21 14.34 12.66
CA TRP A 74 1.14 14.82 14.04
C TRP A 74 2.47 15.46 14.49
N SER A 75 3.61 14.88 14.10
CA SER A 75 4.93 15.44 14.36
C SER A 75 5.13 16.80 13.67
N ASP A 76 4.63 16.95 12.44
CA ASP A 76 4.67 18.23 11.72
C ASP A 76 3.88 19.30 12.49
N TYR A 77 2.66 18.99 12.94
CA TYR A 77 1.86 19.90 13.76
C TYR A 77 2.62 20.34 15.01
N LYS A 78 3.22 19.42 15.77
CA LYS A 78 3.99 19.75 16.97
C LYS A 78 5.13 20.73 16.68
N SER A 79 5.77 20.63 15.52
CA SER A 79 6.86 21.53 15.11
C SER A 79 6.41 22.96 14.81
N ILE A 80 5.16 23.14 14.34
CA ILE A 80 4.59 24.43 13.93
C ILE A 80 3.39 24.88 14.78
N ALA A 81 3.13 24.22 15.91
CA ALA A 81 1.95 24.46 16.76
C ALA A 81 1.82 25.91 17.23
N GLY A 82 2.92 26.66 17.34
CA GLY A 82 2.89 28.09 17.69
C GLY A 82 2.39 29.02 16.57
N ARG A 83 2.24 28.52 15.34
CA ARG A 83 1.77 29.28 14.16
C ARG A 83 0.37 28.87 13.69
N LEU A 84 -0.12 27.72 14.14
CA LEU A 84 -1.42 27.18 13.77
C LEU A 84 -2.46 27.42 14.89
N PRO A 85 -3.76 27.41 14.56
CA PRO A 85 -4.80 27.39 15.56
C PRO A 85 -4.67 26.15 16.46
N GLN A 86 -5.08 26.28 17.73
CA GLN A 86 -5.14 25.11 18.60
C GLN A 86 -6.18 24.11 18.08
N LEU A 87 -5.76 22.86 17.91
CA LEU A 87 -6.64 21.79 17.43
C LEU A 87 -7.63 21.37 18.51
N VAL A 88 -8.89 21.18 18.10
CA VAL A 88 -9.90 20.53 18.95
C VAL A 88 -9.63 19.02 19.04
N PRO A 89 -10.19 18.30 20.05
CA PRO A 89 -9.93 16.87 20.23
C PRO A 89 -10.17 16.02 18.96
N ASP A 90 -11.23 16.31 18.20
CA ASP A 90 -11.57 15.59 16.97
C ASP A 90 -10.53 15.80 15.85
N GLN A 91 -9.96 17.01 15.78
CA GLN A 91 -8.87 17.32 14.85
C GLN A 91 -7.57 16.61 15.24
N VAL A 92 -7.26 16.55 16.55
CA VAL A 92 -6.10 15.81 17.06
C VAL A 92 -6.22 14.33 16.72
N LEU A 93 -7.38 13.75 17.01
CA LEU A 93 -7.71 12.35 16.68
C LEU A 93 -7.48 12.08 15.19
N LYS A 94 -8.06 12.93 14.34
CA LYS A 94 -7.92 12.78 12.89
C LYS A 94 -6.48 12.93 12.40
N LEU A 95 -5.74 13.91 12.89
CA LEU A 95 -4.36 14.08 12.46
C LEU A 95 -3.48 12.88 12.85
N LYS A 96 -3.73 12.28 14.02
CA LYS A 96 -3.10 11.01 14.43
C LYS A 96 -3.50 9.85 13.49
N GLN A 97 -4.78 9.72 13.13
CA GLN A 97 -5.24 8.72 12.15
C GLN A 97 -4.54 8.87 10.79
N LEU A 98 -4.45 10.10 10.27
CA LEU A 98 -3.77 10.43 9.01
C LEU A 98 -2.26 10.15 9.08
N THR A 99 -1.66 10.29 10.27
CA THR A 99 -0.26 9.93 10.52
C THR A 99 -0.05 8.43 10.39
N VAL A 100 -0.95 7.60 10.93
CA VAL A 100 -0.91 6.14 10.74
C VAL A 100 -1.00 5.77 9.26
N LEU A 101 -1.90 6.41 8.50
CA LEU A 101 -2.00 6.16 7.05
C LEU A 101 -0.70 6.50 6.31
N THR A 102 -0.06 7.60 6.66
CA THR A 102 1.23 8.00 6.06
C THR A 102 2.34 6.99 6.37
N LEU A 103 2.39 6.47 7.60
CA LEU A 103 3.36 5.43 7.98
C LEU A 103 3.08 4.11 7.24
N ALA A 104 1.81 3.73 7.13
CA ALA A 104 1.35 2.52 6.44
C ALA A 104 1.57 2.56 4.91
N GLU A 105 1.69 3.75 4.32
CA GLU A 105 2.10 3.94 2.92
C GLU A 105 3.56 3.50 2.71
N THR A 106 4.42 3.74 3.70
CA THR A 106 5.88 3.53 3.59
C THR A 106 6.30 2.11 3.97
N SER A 107 5.67 1.51 4.99
CA SER A 107 6.02 0.17 5.48
C SER A 107 4.78 -0.67 5.81
N LYS A 108 4.87 -1.97 5.51
CA LYS A 108 3.86 -2.97 5.90
C LYS A 108 4.01 -3.47 7.34
N GLU A 109 5.17 -3.27 7.94
CA GLU A 109 5.41 -3.58 9.35
C GLU A 109 5.75 -2.27 10.08
N LEU A 110 4.88 -1.85 10.99
CA LEU A 110 5.03 -0.60 11.74
C LEU A 110 5.43 -0.93 13.19
N PRO A 111 6.68 -0.66 13.60
CA PRO A 111 7.10 -0.88 14.97
C PRO A 111 6.31 -0.01 15.95
N TYR A 112 5.96 -0.57 17.11
CA TYR A 112 5.22 0.13 18.16
C TYR A 112 5.98 1.36 18.64
N ASP A 113 7.30 1.28 18.78
CA ASP A 113 8.10 2.39 19.29
C ASP A 113 8.04 3.60 18.34
N GLN A 114 8.05 3.36 17.02
CA GLN A 114 7.87 4.41 16.01
C GLN A 114 6.44 4.98 16.07
N LEU A 115 5.42 4.13 16.13
CA LEU A 115 4.02 4.58 16.23
C LEU A 115 3.78 5.40 17.50
N MET A 116 4.32 4.96 18.65
CA MET A 116 4.22 5.68 19.91
C MET A 116 4.89 7.05 19.84
N GLN A 117 6.06 7.15 19.21
CA GLN A 117 6.75 8.43 19.01
C GLN A 117 5.97 9.37 18.08
N GLU A 118 5.55 8.88 16.91
CA GLU A 118 4.87 9.70 15.89
C GLU A 118 3.46 10.10 16.30
N LEU A 119 2.76 9.30 17.11
CA LEU A 119 1.42 9.60 17.62
C LEU A 119 1.44 10.26 19.00
N ASP A 120 2.61 10.39 19.63
CA ASP A 120 2.77 10.91 20.99
C ASP A 120 1.91 10.14 22.00
N VAL A 121 2.07 8.82 21.99
CA VAL A 121 1.34 7.87 22.82
C VAL A 121 2.32 7.23 23.80
N THR A 122 1.92 7.16 25.08
CA THR A 122 2.85 6.86 26.17
C THR A 122 3.05 5.38 26.42
N ASN A 123 2.04 4.57 26.13
CA ASN A 123 2.03 3.15 26.46
C ASN A 123 1.40 2.30 25.35
N VAL A 124 1.76 1.03 25.33
CA VAL A 124 1.33 0.07 24.30
C VAL A 124 -0.19 -0.12 24.30
N ARG A 125 -0.83 -0.12 25.46
CA ARG A 125 -2.28 -0.32 25.55
C ARG A 125 -3.05 0.82 24.89
N GLU A 126 -2.65 2.06 25.16
CA GLU A 126 -3.20 3.25 24.52
C GLU A 126 -2.99 3.21 23.00
N LEU A 127 -1.83 2.74 22.54
CA LEU A 127 -1.58 2.56 21.10
C LEU A 127 -2.51 1.50 20.50
N GLU A 128 -2.63 0.33 21.12
CA GLU A 128 -3.48 -0.76 20.62
C GLU A 128 -4.96 -0.35 20.62
N ASP A 129 -5.43 0.30 21.69
CA ASP A 129 -6.79 0.83 21.78
C ASP A 129 -7.05 1.88 20.68
N PHE A 130 -6.08 2.77 20.41
CA PHE A 130 -6.16 3.73 19.31
C PHE A 130 -6.21 3.05 17.94
N LEU A 131 -5.34 2.08 17.68
CA LEU A 131 -5.33 1.36 16.40
C LEU A 131 -6.63 0.59 16.19
N ILE A 132 -7.18 -0.04 17.22
CA ILE A 132 -8.40 -0.84 17.13
C ILE A 132 -9.63 0.07 16.96
N ASN A 133 -9.85 0.99 17.90
CA ASN A 133 -11.10 1.77 17.97
C ASN A 133 -11.11 2.92 16.99
N GLU A 134 -9.97 3.60 16.82
CA GLU A 134 -9.92 4.83 16.03
C GLU A 134 -9.47 4.58 14.59
N CYS A 135 -8.79 3.47 14.30
CA CYS A 135 -8.30 3.20 12.94
C CYS A 135 -8.99 1.99 12.28
N MET A 136 -8.97 0.82 12.92
CA MET A 136 -9.52 -0.41 12.34
C MET A 136 -11.05 -0.41 12.31
N TYR A 137 -11.70 0.03 13.39
CA TYR A 137 -13.15 0.09 13.47
C TYR A 137 -13.74 1.09 12.48
N VAL A 138 -13.09 2.25 12.32
CA VAL A 138 -13.43 3.25 11.30
C VAL A 138 -13.22 2.70 9.88
N GLY A 139 -12.27 1.76 9.73
CA GLY A 139 -12.00 1.08 8.47
C GLY A 139 -10.94 1.73 7.59
N ILE A 140 -10.17 2.67 8.15
CA ILE A 140 -9.05 3.32 7.44
C ILE A 140 -7.82 2.41 7.34
N VAL A 141 -7.64 1.47 8.26
CA VAL A 141 -6.57 0.46 8.21
C VAL A 141 -7.12 -0.92 8.53
N ARG A 142 -6.47 -1.96 8.01
CA ARG A 142 -6.68 -3.34 8.44
C ARG A 142 -5.35 -4.04 8.57
N GLY A 143 -5.21 -4.88 9.57
CA GLY A 143 -3.97 -5.57 9.85
C GLY A 143 -4.03 -6.41 11.11
N LYS A 144 -2.86 -6.84 11.59
CA LYS A 144 -2.72 -7.61 12.82
C LYS A 144 -1.74 -6.93 13.76
N LEU A 145 -2.07 -6.95 15.04
CA LEU A 145 -1.19 -6.49 16.11
C LEU A 145 -0.36 -7.68 16.59
N ASP A 146 0.96 -7.63 16.40
CA ASP A 146 1.90 -8.62 16.91
C ASP A 146 2.57 -8.07 18.18
N GLN A 147 2.04 -8.48 19.33
CA GLN A 147 2.53 -8.02 20.62
C GLN A 147 3.92 -8.59 20.97
N LEU A 148 4.31 -9.74 20.40
CA LEU A 148 5.62 -10.35 20.63
C LEU A 148 6.71 -9.60 19.85
N LYS A 149 6.46 -9.32 18.56
CA LYS A 149 7.36 -8.50 17.73
C LYS A 149 7.26 -7.00 18.00
N ARG A 150 6.23 -6.57 18.75
CA ARG A 150 5.89 -5.17 18.99
C ARG A 150 5.72 -4.39 17.69
N CYS A 151 4.93 -4.93 16.76
CA CYS A 151 4.63 -4.26 15.50
C CYS A 151 3.18 -4.44 15.07
N PHE A 152 2.71 -3.50 14.27
CA PHE A 152 1.45 -3.57 13.55
C PHE A 152 1.73 -3.99 12.09
N GLU A 153 1.26 -5.19 11.73
CA GLU A 153 1.34 -5.74 10.38
C GLU A 153 0.16 -5.22 9.54
N VAL A 154 0.43 -4.23 8.69
CA VAL A 154 -0.56 -3.58 7.82
C VAL A 154 -0.88 -4.47 6.63
N GLN A 155 -2.14 -4.87 6.51
CA GLN A 155 -2.66 -5.57 5.32
C GLN A 155 -3.27 -4.59 4.33
N PHE A 156 -3.94 -3.55 4.85
CA PHE A 156 -4.60 -2.54 4.07
C PHE A 156 -4.52 -1.19 4.80
N ALA A 157 -4.38 -0.12 4.02
CA ALA A 157 -4.52 1.25 4.46
C ALA A 157 -5.25 2.02 3.37
N ALA A 158 -6.20 2.86 3.78
CA ALA A 158 -6.91 3.75 2.87
C ALA A 158 -5.96 4.80 2.30
N GLY A 159 -6.21 5.22 1.06
CA GLY A 159 -5.50 6.33 0.46
C GLY A 159 -5.87 7.64 1.15
N ARG A 160 -4.88 8.50 1.39
CA ARG A 160 -5.09 9.86 1.89
C ARG A 160 -5.23 10.84 0.72
N ASP A 161 -4.26 11.74 0.55
CA ASP A 161 -4.21 12.76 -0.48
C ASP A 161 -2.88 12.62 -1.22
N LEU A 162 -2.93 12.76 -2.55
CA LEU A 162 -1.73 12.74 -3.37
C LEU A 162 -0.98 14.06 -3.20
N ARG A 163 0.29 13.95 -2.81
CA ARG A 163 1.22 15.07 -2.86
C ARG A 163 1.59 15.37 -4.32
N PRO A 164 1.85 16.64 -4.67
CA PRO A 164 2.38 16.98 -5.98
C PRO A 164 3.62 16.13 -6.33
N GLY A 165 3.59 15.44 -7.47
CA GLY A 165 4.67 14.56 -7.93
C GLY A 165 4.54 13.07 -7.56
N GLN A 166 3.70 12.68 -6.59
CA GLN A 166 3.52 11.26 -6.23
C GLN A 166 2.92 10.42 -7.37
N LEU A 167 2.09 11.03 -8.24
CA LEU A 167 1.51 10.34 -9.39
C LEU A 167 2.57 9.74 -10.33
N GLY A 168 3.70 10.43 -10.51
CA GLY A 168 4.81 9.92 -11.31
C GLY A 168 5.44 8.68 -10.69
N ASN A 169 5.64 8.69 -9.37
CA ASN A 169 6.19 7.54 -8.64
C ASN A 169 5.24 6.34 -8.68
N MET A 170 3.93 6.57 -8.58
CA MET A 170 2.92 5.51 -8.73
C MET A 170 2.97 4.89 -10.13
N LEU A 171 3.04 5.72 -11.17
CA LEU A 171 3.16 5.27 -12.55
C LEU A 171 4.42 4.42 -12.74
N GLN A 172 5.56 4.88 -12.21
CA GLN A 172 6.81 4.13 -12.28
C GLN A 172 6.69 2.77 -11.57
N THR A 173 6.15 2.74 -10.36
CA THR A 173 5.98 1.51 -9.57
C THR A 173 5.12 0.48 -10.30
N LEU A 174 4.00 0.92 -10.91
CA LEU A 174 3.15 0.06 -11.74
C LEU A 174 3.87 -0.42 -13.00
N THR A 175 4.66 0.43 -13.63
CA THR A 175 5.46 0.09 -14.82
C THR A 175 6.52 -0.97 -14.49
N ASP A 176 7.22 -0.82 -13.36
CA ASP A 176 8.22 -1.76 -12.88
C ASP A 176 7.58 -3.11 -12.54
N TRP A 177 6.41 -3.10 -11.93
CA TRP A 177 5.65 -4.30 -11.61
C TRP A 177 5.18 -5.05 -12.88
N LEU A 178 4.70 -4.32 -13.88
CA LEU A 178 4.32 -4.89 -15.18
C LEU A 178 5.54 -5.55 -15.85
N THR A 179 6.64 -4.81 -15.92
CA THR A 179 7.89 -5.30 -16.51
C THR A 179 8.41 -6.55 -15.79
N THR A 180 8.35 -6.56 -14.45
CA THR A 180 8.74 -7.72 -13.64
C THR A 180 7.84 -8.92 -13.93
N SER A 181 6.54 -8.70 -14.06
CA SER A 181 5.55 -9.75 -14.36
C SER A 181 5.78 -10.35 -15.75
N ASP A 182 6.06 -9.53 -16.75
CA ASP A 182 6.39 -9.99 -18.10
C ASP A 182 7.68 -10.82 -18.12
N ASN A 183 8.71 -10.37 -17.41
CA ASN A 183 9.97 -11.11 -17.28
C ASN A 183 9.79 -12.47 -16.58
N LEU A 184 8.93 -12.54 -15.56
CA LEU A 184 8.58 -13.80 -14.90
C LEU A 184 7.84 -14.75 -15.85
N LEU A 185 6.91 -14.23 -16.65
CA LEU A 185 6.19 -15.02 -17.65
C LEU A 185 7.14 -15.60 -18.70
N ILE A 186 8.07 -14.78 -19.22
CA ILE A 186 9.10 -15.24 -20.17
C ILE A 186 9.94 -16.36 -19.52
N SER A 187 10.41 -16.14 -18.29
CA SER A 187 11.22 -17.13 -17.57
C SER A 187 10.48 -18.45 -17.35
N ILE A 188 9.17 -18.41 -17.07
CA ILE A 188 8.33 -19.61 -16.94
C ILE A 188 8.19 -20.31 -18.29
N GLN A 189 7.95 -19.57 -19.37
CA GLN A 189 7.85 -20.14 -20.73
C GLN A 189 9.15 -20.80 -21.18
N GLU A 190 10.30 -20.21 -20.87
CA GLU A 190 11.62 -20.80 -21.16
C GLU A 190 11.84 -22.10 -20.37
N LYS A 191 11.46 -22.13 -19.08
CA LYS A 191 11.53 -23.34 -18.27
C LYS A 191 10.64 -24.46 -18.79
N ILE A 192 9.43 -24.14 -19.27
CA ILE A 192 8.53 -25.11 -19.91
C ILE A 192 9.20 -25.70 -21.16
N LYS A 193 9.69 -24.86 -22.07
CA LYS A 193 10.37 -25.31 -23.29
C LYS A 193 11.59 -26.19 -22.99
N TRP A 194 12.39 -25.81 -22.00
CA TRP A 194 13.54 -26.59 -21.56
C TRP A 194 13.11 -27.96 -21.03
N ALA A 195 12.06 -28.02 -20.20
CA ALA A 195 11.54 -29.27 -19.65
C ALA A 195 10.98 -30.19 -20.75
N ASP A 196 10.26 -29.63 -21.73
CA ASP A 196 9.76 -30.39 -22.88
C ASP A 196 10.92 -30.97 -23.72
N THR A 197 11.92 -30.15 -24.02
CA THR A 197 13.11 -30.57 -24.78
C THR A 197 13.89 -31.66 -24.04
N MET A 198 14.07 -31.51 -22.72
CA MET A 198 14.74 -32.50 -21.89
C MET A 198 13.96 -33.81 -21.85
N SER A 199 12.63 -33.75 -21.66
CA SER A 199 11.74 -34.91 -21.67
C SER A 199 11.78 -35.66 -23.00
N GLU A 200 11.80 -34.92 -24.13
CA GLU A 200 11.96 -35.52 -25.45
C GLU A 200 13.33 -36.20 -25.64
N SER A 201 14.40 -35.55 -25.20
CA SER A 201 15.77 -36.10 -25.24
C SER A 201 15.88 -37.36 -24.39
N ASP A 202 15.40 -37.33 -23.14
CA ASP A 202 15.40 -38.47 -22.23
C ASP A 202 14.58 -39.63 -22.77
N ARG A 203 13.40 -39.35 -23.36
CA ARG A 203 12.58 -40.36 -24.01
C ARG A 203 13.31 -41.00 -25.20
N LYS A 204 14.02 -40.22 -26.00
CA LYS A 204 14.81 -40.73 -27.13
C LYS A 204 15.97 -41.59 -26.63
N HIS A 205 16.74 -41.09 -25.66
CA HIS A 205 17.86 -41.80 -25.07
C HIS A 205 17.42 -43.13 -24.45
N ARG A 206 16.29 -43.13 -23.72
CA ARG A 206 15.71 -44.35 -23.15
C ARG A 206 15.35 -45.38 -24.22
N LYS A 207 14.72 -44.95 -25.33
CA LYS A 207 14.43 -45.85 -26.46
C LYS A 207 15.71 -46.44 -27.07
N GLU A 208 16.73 -45.63 -27.30
CA GLU A 208 18.02 -46.10 -27.84
C GLU A 208 18.68 -47.12 -26.89
N VAL A 209 18.60 -46.89 -25.57
CA VAL A 209 19.11 -47.84 -24.58
C VAL A 209 18.32 -49.15 -24.59
N GLU A 210 16.98 -49.08 -24.63
CA GLU A 210 16.11 -50.26 -24.72
C GLU A 210 16.40 -51.09 -26.00
N GLU A 211 16.55 -50.43 -27.15
CA GLU A 211 16.89 -51.08 -28.43
C GLU A 211 18.26 -51.78 -28.36
N ARG A 212 19.29 -51.11 -27.83
CA ARG A 212 20.63 -51.71 -27.66
C ARG A 212 20.60 -52.90 -26.71
N VAL A 213 19.81 -52.83 -25.63
CA VAL A 213 19.65 -53.96 -24.70
C VAL A 213 19.04 -55.16 -25.42
N ASP A 214 18.02 -54.94 -26.25
CA ASP A 214 17.37 -56.03 -26.99
C ASP A 214 18.24 -56.60 -28.11
N GLU A 215 19.06 -55.78 -28.79
CA GLU A 215 20.09 -56.26 -29.72
C GLU A 215 21.13 -57.15 -29.03
N VAL A 216 21.63 -56.72 -27.87
CA VAL A 216 22.59 -57.50 -27.07
C VAL A 216 21.98 -58.83 -26.65
N LYS A 217 20.74 -58.85 -26.15
CA LYS A 217 20.01 -60.09 -25.81
C LYS A 217 19.88 -61.03 -27.01
N LYS A 218 19.47 -60.52 -28.19
CA LYS A 218 19.37 -61.33 -29.41
C LYS A 218 20.72 -61.93 -29.82
N SER A 219 21.80 -61.13 -29.75
CA SER A 219 23.15 -61.60 -30.09
C SER A 219 23.69 -62.68 -29.14
N LEU A 220 23.35 -62.61 -27.85
CA LEU A 220 23.67 -63.64 -26.86
C LEU A 220 22.91 -64.94 -27.13
N SER A 221 21.61 -64.86 -27.41
CA SER A 221 20.77 -66.01 -27.76
C SER A 221 21.25 -66.71 -29.05
N LEU A 222 21.71 -65.95 -30.05
CA LEU A 222 22.31 -66.50 -31.29
C LEU A 222 23.64 -67.22 -31.04
N LYS A 223 24.46 -66.74 -30.10
CA LYS A 223 25.70 -67.41 -29.69
C LYS A 223 25.46 -68.69 -28.88
N GLU A 224 24.41 -68.75 -28.08
CA GLU A 224 24.00 -69.98 -27.38
C GLU A 224 23.46 -71.06 -28.32
N THR A 225 22.91 -70.67 -29.47
CA THR A 225 22.33 -71.59 -30.46
C THR A 225 23.30 -72.06 -31.54
N THR A 226 24.55 -71.54 -31.58
CA THR A 226 25.57 -72.02 -32.53
C THR A 226 26.24 -73.29 -31.99
N PRO A 227 26.12 -74.48 -32.65
CA PRO A 227 26.65 -75.72 -32.10
C PRO A 227 28.18 -75.75 -32.09
N TYR A 228 28.78 -76.30 -31.03
CA TYR A 228 30.23 -76.40 -30.77
C TYR A 228 31.06 -77.14 -31.84
N TRP A 229 30.45 -77.72 -32.89
CA TRP A 229 31.12 -78.54 -33.90
C TRP A 229 31.58 -77.77 -35.16
N LEU A 230 31.41 -76.45 -35.21
CA LEU A 230 31.83 -75.57 -36.32
C LEU A 230 33.13 -74.79 -36.02
N ARG A 231 33.89 -75.17 -34.98
CA ARG A 231 35.22 -74.62 -34.67
C ARG A 231 36.32 -75.62 -35.01
#